data_AF-A0A258SDW3-F1
#
_entry.id   AF-A0A258SDW3-F1
#
_cell.length_a   1.000
_cell.length_b   1.000
_cell.length_c   1.000
_cell.angle_alpha   90.00
_cell.angle_beta   90.00
_cell.angle_gamma   90.00
#
_symmetry.space_group_name_H-M   'P 1'
#
loop_
_entity.id
_entity.type
_entity.pdbx_description
1 polymer ?
#
loop_
_entity_poly.entity_id
_entity_poly.type
_entity_poly.pdbx_seq_one_letter_code
_entity_poly.pdbx_strand_id
1 'polypeptide(L)'
;MLPDRAVLRLAGEDVHGFLQGLVTQDVTRLDSGPLWSGLLTPQGKALFDFILWADGDAVLIDCEAAAAETLTRRLSLYRLRRSITIDQLDLAVHWSLTPGRGVADPRLAALGYRWLAAPGPVAFGWQKHRLAHGVTEGVDELGSGETLWLEANARELGGVSFTKGCYVGQENTARMHHRAKVNRRLVVAPIAPASDRTRASYPDLGVMIDLRRVEALGDALVPDWLAGALQDGSPKG
;
A
#
# COMPACT_ATOMS: atom_id res chain seq x y z
N MET A 1 -3.76 5.25 -18.44
CA MET A 1 -4.19 5.53 -17.07
C MET A 1 -4.91 4.35 -16.45
N LEU A 2 -4.90 4.29 -15.12
CA LEU A 2 -5.62 3.35 -14.27
C LEU A 2 -6.87 4.06 -13.73
N PRO A 3 -8.08 3.66 -14.17
CA PRO A 3 -9.32 4.40 -13.88
C PRO A 3 -9.82 4.20 -12.44
N ASP A 4 -9.31 3.18 -11.75
CA ASP A 4 -9.56 2.85 -10.35
C ASP A 4 -8.65 3.63 -9.38
N ARG A 5 -7.82 4.54 -9.89
CA ARG A 5 -6.91 5.38 -9.11
C ARG A 5 -7.26 6.86 -9.26
N ALA A 6 -7.07 7.62 -8.20
CA ALA A 6 -7.22 9.08 -8.16
C ALA A 6 -5.97 9.74 -7.58
N VAL A 7 -5.79 11.02 -7.88
CA VAL A 7 -4.68 11.83 -7.36
C VAL A 7 -5.23 12.93 -6.45
N LEU A 8 -4.87 12.88 -5.17
CA LEU A 8 -5.08 13.98 -4.23
C LEU A 8 -3.81 14.82 -4.12
N ARG A 9 -3.94 16.11 -3.83
CA ARG A 9 -2.84 17.02 -3.54
C ARG A 9 -3.01 17.59 -2.15
N LEU A 10 -1.98 17.43 -1.33
CA LEU A 10 -1.89 18.05 -0.01
C LEU A 10 -0.90 19.22 -0.09
N ALA A 11 -1.38 20.42 0.21
CA ALA A 11 -0.57 21.63 0.15
C ALA A 11 -0.84 22.54 1.34
N GLY A 12 0.17 23.32 1.75
CA GLY A 12 0.05 24.28 2.84
C GLY A 12 1.15 24.13 3.88
N GLU A 13 0.82 24.46 5.13
CA GLU A 13 1.77 24.52 6.23
C GLU A 13 2.29 23.12 6.61
N ASP A 14 3.60 22.90 6.43
CA ASP A 14 4.33 21.71 6.88
C ASP A 14 3.66 20.37 6.50
N VAL A 15 3.31 20.21 5.22
CA VAL A 15 2.70 18.97 4.71
C VAL A 15 3.58 17.75 4.96
N HIS A 16 4.90 17.91 4.81
CA HIS A 16 5.85 16.83 5.07
C HIS A 16 5.83 16.42 6.53
N GLY A 17 5.93 17.35 7.49
CA GLY A 17 5.83 17.03 8.92
C GLY A 17 4.46 16.49 9.32
N PHE A 18 3.38 17.00 8.72
CA PHE A 18 2.03 16.48 8.90
C PHE A 18 1.91 15.01 8.49
N LEU A 19 2.34 14.66 7.27
CA LEU A 19 2.31 13.27 6.78
C LEU A 19 3.30 12.39 7.54
N GLN A 20 4.47 12.92 7.92
CA GLN A 20 5.49 12.17 8.65
C GLN A 20 4.95 11.60 9.97
N GLY A 21 4.03 12.29 10.65
CA GLY A 21 3.37 11.80 11.86
C GLY A 21 2.18 10.86 11.64
N LEU A 22 1.75 10.61 10.41
CA LEU A 22 0.52 9.86 10.11
C LEU A 22 0.75 8.58 9.32
N VAL A 23 1.71 8.60 8.40
CA VAL A 23 1.89 7.52 7.43
C VAL A 23 3.08 6.64 7.80
N THR A 24 3.08 5.40 7.33
CA THR A 24 4.08 4.39 7.69
C THR A 24 5.47 4.62 7.10
N GLN A 25 5.58 5.40 6.03
CA GLN A 25 6.84 5.63 5.31
C GLN A 25 7.49 6.99 5.64
N ASP A 26 8.79 7.10 5.44
CA ASP A 26 9.56 8.31 5.74
C ASP A 26 9.44 9.32 4.59
N VAL A 27 8.60 10.33 4.79
CA VAL A 27 8.23 11.35 3.80
C VAL A 27 9.42 12.25 3.43
N THR A 28 10.47 12.29 4.27
CA THR A 28 11.71 13.02 3.96
C THR A 28 12.48 12.44 2.77
N ARG A 29 12.10 11.22 2.33
CA ARG A 29 12.73 10.52 1.20
C ARG A 29 11.99 10.74 -0.12
N LEU A 30 10.93 11.55 -0.16
CA LEU A 30 10.11 11.73 -1.38
C LEU A 30 10.89 12.27 -2.58
N ASP A 31 11.93 13.07 -2.33
CA ASP A 31 12.80 13.58 -3.39
C ASP A 31 13.62 12.47 -4.09
N SER A 32 13.74 11.30 -3.45
CA SER A 32 14.40 10.13 -4.03
C SER A 32 13.47 9.27 -4.90
N GLY A 33 12.17 9.56 -4.92
CA GLY A 33 11.17 8.82 -5.68
C GLY A 33 9.88 8.57 -4.89
N PRO A 34 8.86 7.99 -5.56
CA PRO A 34 7.59 7.72 -4.94
C PRO A 34 7.70 6.69 -3.82
N LEU A 35 6.84 6.83 -2.81
CA LEU A 35 6.85 6.00 -1.61
C LEU A 35 5.50 5.33 -1.42
N TRP A 36 5.45 4.01 -1.46
CA TRP A 36 4.25 3.28 -1.03
C TRP A 36 4.13 3.33 0.49
N SER A 37 2.94 3.66 0.98
CA SER A 37 2.72 3.91 2.40
C SER A 37 1.28 3.57 2.77
N GLY A 38 1.07 3.30 4.07
CA GLY A 38 -0.24 3.10 4.65
C GLY A 38 -0.63 4.23 5.60
N LEU A 39 -1.94 4.48 5.71
CA LEU A 39 -2.57 5.15 6.84
C LEU A 39 -3.22 4.08 7.72
N LEU A 40 -2.86 4.04 9.01
CA LEU A 40 -3.25 2.95 9.90
C LEU A 40 -4.27 3.37 10.94
N THR A 41 -4.94 2.38 11.54
CA THR A 41 -5.57 2.55 12.85
C THR A 41 -4.50 2.73 13.94
N PRO A 42 -4.86 3.26 15.13
CA PRO A 42 -3.95 3.26 16.27
C PRO A 42 -3.45 1.87 16.66
N GLN A 43 -4.20 0.81 16.33
CA GLN A 43 -3.82 -0.58 16.53
C GLN A 43 -2.92 -1.14 15.42
N GLY A 44 -2.50 -0.33 14.44
CA GLY A 44 -1.59 -0.75 13.37
C GLY A 44 -2.25 -1.55 12.25
N LYS A 45 -3.58 -1.45 12.09
CA LYS A 45 -4.32 -2.09 10.99
C LYS A 45 -4.44 -1.16 9.79
N ALA A 46 -4.37 -1.71 8.58
CA ALA A 46 -4.37 -0.96 7.32
C ALA A 46 -5.76 -0.37 7.04
N LEU A 47 -5.88 0.97 7.03
CA LEU A 47 -7.11 1.64 6.59
C LEU A 47 -7.07 1.96 5.09
N PHE A 48 -5.93 2.45 4.63
CA PHE A 48 -5.68 2.83 3.24
C PHE A 48 -4.23 2.55 2.90
N ASP A 49 -3.96 2.15 1.67
CA ASP A 49 -2.64 2.28 1.06
C ASP A 49 -2.67 3.29 -0.09
N PHE A 50 -1.52 3.88 -0.34
CA PHE A 50 -1.34 4.86 -1.40
C PHE A 50 0.14 5.01 -1.74
N ILE A 51 0.41 5.63 -2.88
CA ILE A 51 1.76 6.02 -3.29
C ILE A 51 1.87 7.54 -3.17
N LEU A 52 2.85 7.98 -2.39
CA LEU A 52 3.18 9.38 -2.22
C LEU A 52 4.18 9.82 -3.29
N TRP A 53 3.97 11.01 -3.87
CA TRP A 53 4.85 11.63 -4.86
C TRP A 53 5.19 13.06 -4.43
N ALA A 54 6.44 13.48 -4.69
CA ALA A 54 6.85 14.86 -4.45
C ALA A 54 6.16 15.84 -5.42
N ASP A 55 5.78 17.02 -4.92
CA ASP A 55 5.26 18.15 -5.70
C ASP A 55 5.71 19.49 -5.08
N GLY A 56 7.02 19.75 -5.12
CA GLY A 56 7.62 20.87 -4.40
C GLY A 56 7.40 20.71 -2.90
N ASP A 57 6.85 21.74 -2.24
CA ASP A 57 6.47 21.68 -0.82
C ASP A 57 5.14 20.93 -0.55
N ALA A 58 4.43 20.55 -1.62
CA ALA A 58 3.22 19.75 -1.56
C ALA A 58 3.52 18.27 -1.80
N VAL A 59 2.54 17.43 -1.49
CA VAL A 59 2.62 15.99 -1.73
C VAL A 59 1.40 15.53 -2.51
N LEU A 60 1.62 14.74 -3.55
CA LEU A 60 0.55 14.06 -4.27
C LEU A 60 0.35 12.65 -3.72
N ILE A 61 -0.90 12.25 -3.60
CA ILE A 61 -1.31 10.91 -3.14
C ILE A 61 -2.02 10.23 -4.30
N ASP A 62 -1.38 9.21 -4.86
CA ASP A 62 -2.01 8.20 -5.73
C ASP A 62 -2.73 7.19 -4.82
N CYS A 63 -4.06 7.24 -4.80
CA CYS A 63 -4.91 6.37 -3.99
C CYS A 63 -6.01 5.70 -4.81
N GLU A 64 -6.70 4.73 -4.21
CA GLU A 64 -7.90 4.14 -4.79
C GLU A 64 -8.99 5.20 -5.00
N ALA A 65 -9.55 5.28 -6.20
CA ALA A 65 -10.51 6.32 -6.57
C ALA A 65 -11.79 6.26 -5.72
N ALA A 66 -12.29 5.05 -5.47
CA ALA A 66 -13.48 4.83 -4.63
C ALA A 66 -13.25 5.23 -3.17
N ALA A 67 -12.00 5.23 -2.70
CA ALA A 67 -11.63 5.59 -1.33
C ALA A 67 -11.19 7.06 -1.16
N ALA A 68 -11.03 7.81 -2.26
CA ALA A 68 -10.43 9.15 -2.24
C ALA A 68 -11.17 10.14 -1.33
N GLU A 69 -12.51 10.18 -1.38
CA GLU A 69 -13.30 11.07 -0.52
C GLU A 69 -13.17 10.69 0.96
N THR A 70 -13.22 9.39 1.28
CA THR A 70 -13.08 8.88 2.65
C THR A 70 -11.68 9.15 3.19
N LEU A 71 -10.64 8.97 2.37
CA LEU A 71 -9.26 9.30 2.72
C LEU A 71 -9.10 10.81 2.99
N THR A 72 -9.66 11.68 2.15
CA THR A 72 -9.67 13.14 2.34
C THR A 72 -10.33 13.53 3.66
N ARG A 73 -11.52 12.98 3.94
CA ARG A 73 -12.22 13.22 5.22
C ARG A 73 -11.36 12.75 6.40
N ARG A 74 -10.72 11.59 6.30
CA ARG A 74 -9.88 11.03 7.36
C ARG A 74 -8.63 11.88 7.62
N LEU A 75 -7.90 12.27 6.58
CA LEU A 75 -6.73 13.15 6.68
C LEU A 75 -7.11 14.53 7.23
N SER A 76 -8.28 15.05 6.86
CA SER A 76 -8.81 16.32 7.36
C SER A 76 -9.05 16.31 8.88
N LEU A 77 -9.37 15.16 9.48
CA LEU A 77 -9.50 15.05 10.94
C LEU A 77 -8.15 15.24 11.65
N TYR A 78 -7.05 14.82 11.02
CA TYR A 78 -5.71 14.89 11.61
C TYR A 78 -5.03 16.24 11.45
N ARG A 79 -5.41 17.06 10.44
CA ARG A 79 -4.75 18.36 10.20
C ARG A 79 -4.98 19.36 11.35
N LEU A 80 -6.04 19.16 12.15
CA LEU A 80 -6.42 20.03 13.27
C LEU A 80 -6.47 21.50 12.82
N ARG A 81 -5.63 22.37 13.41
CA ARG A 81 -5.57 23.81 13.09
C ARG A 81 -4.59 24.16 11.96
N ARG A 82 -3.87 23.18 11.41
CA ARG A 82 -2.89 23.42 10.34
C ARG A 82 -3.60 23.88 9.08
N SER A 83 -3.05 24.90 8.43
CA SER A 83 -3.56 25.39 7.14
C SER A 83 -3.07 24.46 6.02
N ILE A 84 -3.73 23.31 5.87
CA ILE A 84 -3.46 22.30 4.82
C ILE A 84 -4.73 22.10 3.99
N THR A 85 -4.64 22.25 2.68
CA THR A 85 -5.70 21.87 1.73
C THR A 85 -5.50 20.43 1.26
N ILE A 86 -6.60 19.76 0.91
CA ILE A 86 -6.61 18.40 0.38
C ILE A 86 -7.56 18.41 -0.81
N ASP A 87 -7.00 18.52 -2.00
CA ASP A 87 -7.76 18.75 -3.23
C ASP A 87 -7.57 17.56 -4.18
N GLN A 88 -8.65 17.07 -4.78
CA GLN A 88 -8.54 16.10 -5.86
C GLN A 88 -8.16 16.82 -7.16
N LEU A 89 -7.13 16.32 -7.84
CA LEU A 89 -6.64 16.91 -9.09
C LEU A 89 -7.23 16.20 -10.31
N ASP A 90 -7.30 16.92 -11.43
CA ASP A 90 -7.52 16.32 -12.77
C ASP A 90 -6.21 15.73 -13.32
N LEU A 91 -5.62 14.82 -12.54
CA LEU A 91 -4.48 14.00 -12.92
C LEU A 91 -4.88 12.53 -12.83
N ALA A 92 -4.30 11.73 -13.72
CA ALA A 92 -4.49 10.29 -13.73
C ALA A 92 -3.18 9.56 -13.45
N VAL A 93 -3.29 8.42 -12.78
CA VAL A 93 -2.19 7.49 -12.57
C VAL A 93 -2.04 6.66 -13.82
N HIS A 94 -0.83 6.53 -14.35
CA HIS A 94 -0.55 5.72 -15.52
C HIS A 94 0.44 4.61 -15.22
N TRP A 95 0.42 3.58 -16.06
CA TRP A 95 1.21 2.38 -15.88
C TRP A 95 1.67 1.80 -17.22
N SER A 96 2.87 1.22 -17.23
CA SER A 96 3.40 0.42 -18.34
C SER A 96 4.34 -0.68 -17.83
N LEU A 97 4.34 -1.84 -18.50
CA LEU A 97 5.38 -2.86 -18.31
C LEU A 97 6.70 -2.49 -18.99
N THR A 98 6.62 -1.73 -20.09
CA THR A 98 7.80 -1.34 -20.84
C THR A 98 8.41 -0.06 -20.25
N PRO A 99 9.75 0.00 -20.12
CA PRO A 99 10.42 1.23 -19.75
C PRO A 99 10.17 2.31 -20.80
N GLY A 100 10.15 3.58 -20.38
CA GLY A 100 10.11 4.72 -21.29
C GLY A 100 9.55 5.99 -20.66
N ARG A 101 8.57 5.87 -19.76
CA ARG A 101 8.05 6.99 -18.98
C ARG A 101 7.86 6.58 -17.53
N GLY A 102 8.04 7.55 -16.64
CA GLY A 102 7.82 7.37 -15.21
C GLY A 102 8.99 6.67 -14.54
N VAL A 103 8.70 6.13 -13.36
CA VAL A 103 9.64 5.46 -12.48
C VAL A 103 9.13 4.06 -12.16
N ALA A 104 10.01 3.16 -11.75
CA ALA A 104 9.59 1.83 -11.32
C ALA A 104 8.56 1.93 -10.17
N ASP A 105 7.58 1.02 -10.13
CA ASP A 105 6.63 0.94 -9.03
C ASP A 105 7.39 0.72 -7.70
N PRO A 106 7.14 1.55 -6.67
CA PRO A 106 7.95 1.55 -5.46
C PRO A 106 7.78 0.31 -4.60
N ARG A 107 6.77 -0.54 -4.88
CA ARG A 107 6.54 -1.79 -4.15
C ARG A 107 7.42 -2.91 -4.66
N LEU A 108 7.53 -3.03 -5.99
CA LEU A 108 8.26 -4.09 -6.66
C LEU A 108 8.53 -3.69 -8.12
N ALA A 109 9.79 -3.64 -8.54
CA ALA A 109 10.18 -3.23 -9.88
C ALA A 109 9.54 -4.08 -11.00
N ALA A 110 9.25 -5.36 -10.73
CA ALA A 110 8.56 -6.25 -11.67
C ALA A 110 7.10 -5.83 -11.97
N LEU A 111 6.52 -4.94 -11.17
CA LEU A 111 5.22 -4.35 -11.47
C LEU A 111 5.29 -3.31 -12.60
N GLY A 112 6.48 -2.95 -13.09
CA GLY A 112 6.65 -2.00 -14.19
C GLY A 112 6.77 -0.56 -13.71
N TYR A 113 6.33 0.38 -14.55
CA TYR A 113 6.59 1.81 -14.40
C TYR A 113 5.30 2.59 -14.16
N ARG A 114 5.37 3.61 -13.31
CA ARG A 114 4.27 4.49 -12.90
C ARG A 114 4.61 5.96 -13.16
N TRP A 115 3.61 6.75 -13.52
CA TRP A 115 3.71 8.21 -13.56
C TRP A 115 2.35 8.88 -13.39
N LEU A 116 2.38 10.16 -13.01
CA LEU A 116 1.21 11.03 -12.96
C LEU A 116 1.23 11.97 -14.17
N ALA A 117 0.10 12.10 -14.87
CA ALA A 117 -0.06 13.02 -15.99
C ALA A 117 -1.55 13.32 -16.19
N ALA A 118 -1.88 14.21 -17.14
CA ALA A 118 -3.25 14.40 -17.58
C ALA A 118 -3.92 13.05 -17.95
N PRO A 119 -5.26 12.94 -17.82
CA PRO A 119 -6.00 11.77 -18.25
C PRO A 119 -5.66 11.36 -19.69
N GLY A 120 -5.64 10.05 -19.94
CA GLY A 120 -5.26 9.49 -21.23
C GLY A 120 -5.85 8.09 -21.42
N PRO A 121 -5.40 7.34 -22.44
CA PRO A 121 -5.94 6.01 -22.74
C PRO A 121 -5.87 5.06 -21.54
N VAL A 122 -6.92 4.28 -21.30
CA VAL A 122 -6.97 3.30 -20.21
C VAL A 122 -5.94 2.19 -20.45
N ALA A 123 -5.19 1.84 -19.42
CA ALA A 123 -4.31 0.68 -19.42
C ALA A 123 -5.06 -0.55 -18.90
N PHE A 124 -4.84 -1.71 -19.51
CA PHE A 124 -5.50 -2.96 -19.16
C PHE A 124 -4.52 -3.96 -18.57
N GLY A 125 -5.03 -4.88 -17.74
CA GLY A 125 -4.23 -5.99 -17.20
C GLY A 125 -3.45 -5.66 -15.93
N TRP A 126 -3.55 -4.43 -15.41
CA TRP A 126 -2.89 -4.03 -14.16
C TRP A 126 -3.18 -4.97 -12.99
N GLN A 127 -4.45 -5.20 -12.67
CA GLN A 127 -4.86 -6.06 -11.55
C GLN A 127 -4.34 -7.49 -11.71
N LYS A 128 -4.52 -8.09 -12.90
CA LYS A 128 -4.02 -9.44 -13.20
C LYS A 128 -2.50 -9.53 -13.03
N HIS A 129 -1.76 -8.55 -13.57
CA HIS A 129 -0.30 -8.50 -13.45
C HIS A 129 0.15 -8.38 -11.99
N ARG A 130 -0.45 -7.46 -11.24
CA ARG A 130 -0.12 -7.22 -9.83
C ARG A 130 -0.40 -8.45 -8.96
N LEU A 131 -1.56 -9.08 -9.13
CA LEU A 131 -1.93 -10.28 -8.36
C LEU A 131 -1.07 -11.50 -8.74
N ALA A 132 -0.64 -11.62 -10.00
CA ALA A 132 0.31 -12.65 -10.41
C ALA A 132 1.70 -12.50 -9.76
N HIS A 133 2.03 -11.30 -9.26
CA HIS A 133 3.22 -11.05 -8.45
C HIS A 133 2.97 -11.11 -6.93
N GLY A 134 1.76 -11.48 -6.49
CA GLY A 134 1.39 -11.59 -5.08
C GLY A 134 1.25 -10.25 -4.35
N VAL A 135 1.15 -9.13 -5.08
CA VAL A 135 1.06 -7.79 -4.47
C VAL A 135 -0.40 -7.39 -4.33
N THR A 136 -0.83 -6.97 -3.13
CA THR A 136 -2.20 -6.49 -2.87
C THR A 136 -2.26 -4.96 -2.94
N GLU A 137 -3.43 -4.39 -3.24
CA GLU A 137 -3.68 -2.95 -3.38
C GLU A 137 -5.14 -2.62 -3.09
N GLY A 138 -5.40 -1.50 -2.41
CA GLY A 138 -6.76 -1.03 -2.16
C GLY A 138 -7.38 -1.57 -0.87
N VAL A 139 -8.44 -0.91 -0.44
CA VAL A 139 -9.07 -1.11 0.86
C VAL A 139 -9.59 -2.53 1.03
N ASP A 140 -10.25 -3.07 0.00
CA ASP A 140 -10.86 -4.40 0.05
C ASP A 140 -9.80 -5.50 0.13
N GLU A 141 -8.74 -5.43 -0.69
CA GLU A 141 -7.67 -6.42 -0.69
C GLU A 141 -6.88 -6.42 0.64
N LEU A 142 -6.75 -5.24 1.26
CA LEU A 142 -6.13 -5.07 2.57
C LEU A 142 -7.05 -5.47 3.73
N GLY A 143 -8.33 -5.74 3.47
CA GLY A 143 -9.29 -6.16 4.49
C GLY A 143 -9.83 -5.04 5.36
N SER A 144 -10.03 -3.84 4.80
CA SER A 144 -10.91 -2.80 5.35
C SER A 144 -10.69 -2.47 6.84
N GLY A 145 -9.43 -2.31 7.26
CA GLY A 145 -9.09 -2.00 8.65
C GLY A 145 -8.97 -3.21 9.58
N GLU A 146 -8.99 -4.43 9.05
CA GLU A 146 -8.89 -5.67 9.83
C GLU A 146 -7.49 -6.29 9.84
N THR A 147 -6.69 -6.07 8.79
CA THR A 147 -5.36 -6.66 8.62
C THR A 147 -4.27 -5.76 9.21
N LEU A 148 -3.33 -6.34 9.97
CA LEU A 148 -2.18 -5.59 10.48
C LEU A 148 -1.23 -5.24 9.33
N TRP A 149 -0.60 -4.07 9.37
CA TRP A 149 0.19 -3.56 8.24
C TRP A 149 1.31 -4.52 7.79
N LEU A 150 1.98 -5.18 8.73
CA LEU A 150 3.04 -6.15 8.38
C LEU A 150 2.50 -7.50 7.88
N GLU A 151 1.24 -7.84 8.18
CA GLU A 151 0.58 -8.99 7.56
C GLU A 151 0.27 -8.71 6.09
N ALA A 152 0.11 -7.45 5.69
CA ALA A 152 0.00 -7.01 4.30
C ALA A 152 1.36 -6.93 3.55
N ASN A 153 2.40 -7.61 4.05
CA ASN A 153 3.73 -7.67 3.46
C ASN A 153 4.45 -6.31 3.34
N ALA A 154 4.04 -5.33 4.15
CA ALA A 154 4.56 -3.97 4.02
C ALA A 154 6.05 -3.82 4.33
N ARG A 155 6.66 -4.74 5.09
CA ARG A 155 8.10 -4.75 5.28
C ARG A 155 8.81 -5.16 3.98
N GLU A 156 8.36 -6.25 3.40
CA GLU A 156 8.98 -6.89 2.25
C GLU A 156 8.81 -6.05 0.97
N LEU A 157 7.71 -5.29 0.87
CA LEU A 157 7.39 -4.41 -0.26
C LEU A 157 7.74 -2.93 0.00
N GLY A 158 8.56 -2.63 1.02
CA GLY A 158 9.05 -1.26 1.27
C GLY A 158 8.02 -0.24 1.78
N GLY A 159 6.86 -0.69 2.25
CA GLY A 159 5.74 0.12 2.73
C GLY A 159 5.87 0.70 4.14
N VAL A 160 7.01 0.53 4.83
CA VAL A 160 7.24 1.07 6.18
C VAL A 160 8.70 1.45 6.41
N SER A 161 8.92 2.57 7.10
CA SER A 161 10.24 2.94 7.61
C SER A 161 10.33 2.59 9.09
N PHE A 162 11.35 1.83 9.47
CA PHE A 162 11.63 1.50 10.89
C PHE A 162 12.58 2.49 11.55
N THR A 163 13.15 3.43 10.79
CA THR A 163 14.09 4.44 11.28
C THR A 163 13.48 5.84 11.39
N LYS A 164 12.24 6.03 10.92
CA LYS A 164 11.51 7.30 11.06
C LYS A 164 10.98 7.53 12.48
N GLY A 165 10.61 8.77 12.75
CA GLY A 165 9.92 9.16 13.99
C GLY A 165 8.52 8.56 14.14
N CYS A 166 7.83 8.93 15.23
CA CYS A 166 6.53 8.38 15.58
C CYS A 166 5.45 8.62 14.51
N TYR A 167 4.62 7.61 14.27
CA TYR A 167 3.42 7.71 13.44
C TYR A 167 2.26 6.90 14.02
N VAL A 168 1.03 7.18 13.56
CA VAL A 168 -0.18 6.48 14.03
C VAL A 168 -0.09 4.98 13.73
N GLY A 169 -0.25 4.15 14.76
CA GLY A 169 -0.19 2.69 14.62
C GLY A 169 1.23 2.09 14.63
N GLN A 170 2.26 2.90 14.90
CA GLN A 170 3.65 2.43 14.95
C GLN A 170 3.90 1.37 16.03
N GLU A 171 3.29 1.46 17.21
CA GLU A 171 3.61 0.59 18.35
C GLU A 171 3.48 -0.90 17.99
N ASN A 172 2.36 -1.30 17.41
CA ASN A 172 2.16 -2.69 16.98
C ASN A 172 3.09 -3.07 15.83
N THR A 173 3.29 -2.17 14.86
CA THR A 173 4.19 -2.38 13.73
C THR A 173 5.64 -2.61 14.18
N ALA A 174 6.15 -1.78 15.10
CA ALA A 174 7.48 -1.91 15.67
C ALA A 174 7.61 -3.16 16.55
N ARG A 175 6.59 -3.48 17.35
CA ARG A 175 6.57 -4.70 18.19
C ARG A 175 6.65 -5.97 17.33
N MET A 176 5.92 -6.03 16.22
CA MET A 176 5.99 -7.10 15.21
C MET A 176 7.28 -7.09 14.38
N HIS A 177 8.05 -6.01 14.42
CA HIS A 177 9.39 -5.98 13.83
C HIS A 177 10.46 -6.54 14.75
N HIS A 178 10.45 -6.11 16.00
CA HIS A 178 11.54 -6.42 16.92
C HIS A 178 11.32 -7.65 17.79
N ARG A 179 10.06 -8.03 18.06
CA ARG A 179 9.75 -8.98 19.14
C ARG A 179 8.77 -10.09 18.77
N ALA A 180 7.89 -9.87 17.80
CA ALA A 180 6.91 -10.86 17.39
C ALA A 180 7.10 -11.25 15.93
N LYS A 181 7.05 -12.55 15.63
CA LYS A 181 7.03 -13.04 14.25
C LYS A 181 5.69 -12.68 13.60
N VAL A 182 5.73 -12.20 12.36
CA VAL A 182 4.54 -12.10 11.51
C VAL A 182 4.08 -13.53 11.17
N ASN A 183 3.00 -13.99 11.78
CA ASN A 183 2.51 -15.37 11.67
C ASN A 183 1.35 -15.53 10.67
N ARG A 184 0.83 -14.44 10.12
CA ARG A 184 -0.15 -14.43 9.02
C ARG A 184 0.29 -13.48 7.93
N ARG A 185 -0.02 -13.80 6.68
CA ARG A 185 0.31 -12.99 5.50
C ARG A 185 -0.91 -12.89 4.58
N LEU A 186 -1.14 -11.70 4.01
CA LEU A 186 -1.98 -11.57 2.83
C LEU A 186 -1.27 -12.25 1.67
N VAL A 187 -1.99 -13.15 1.02
CA VAL A 187 -1.49 -13.92 -0.10
C VAL A 187 -2.59 -14.05 -1.17
N VAL A 188 -2.15 -14.13 -2.42
CA VAL A 188 -3.02 -14.49 -3.55
C VAL A 188 -3.09 -16.01 -3.61
N ALA A 189 -4.28 -16.59 -3.76
CA ALA A 189 -4.48 -18.02 -3.84
C ALA A 189 -5.54 -18.37 -4.91
N PRO A 190 -5.61 -19.64 -5.38
CA PRO A 190 -6.69 -20.10 -6.22
C PRO A 190 -8.05 -19.82 -5.59
N ILE A 191 -9.05 -19.51 -6.42
CA ILE A 191 -10.38 -19.21 -5.93
C ILE A 191 -11.02 -20.44 -5.26
N ALA A 192 -11.64 -20.21 -4.10
CA ALA A 192 -12.37 -21.18 -3.31
C ALA A 192 -13.59 -20.51 -2.67
N PRO A 193 -14.53 -21.27 -2.06
CA PRO A 193 -15.60 -20.67 -1.27
C PRO A 193 -15.04 -19.71 -0.20
N ALA A 194 -15.61 -18.50 -0.14
CA ALA A 194 -15.15 -17.47 0.78
C ALA A 194 -15.26 -17.92 2.24
N SER A 195 -14.34 -17.43 3.06
CA SER A 195 -14.26 -17.71 4.50
C SER A 195 -13.89 -16.45 5.27
N ASP A 196 -13.76 -16.54 6.59
CA ASP A 196 -13.37 -15.43 7.48
C ASP A 196 -11.97 -14.85 7.18
N ARG A 197 -11.09 -15.63 6.55
CA ARG A 197 -9.77 -15.19 6.09
C ARG A 197 -9.80 -14.47 4.74
N THR A 198 -10.88 -14.56 3.98
CA THR A 198 -10.98 -13.97 2.64
C THR A 198 -11.15 -12.46 2.72
N ARG A 199 -10.38 -11.74 1.91
CA ARG A 199 -10.43 -10.27 1.79
C ARG A 199 -11.09 -9.83 0.50
N ALA A 200 -10.69 -10.42 -0.62
CA ALA A 200 -11.28 -10.16 -1.93
C ALA A 200 -11.29 -11.44 -2.78
N SER A 201 -12.16 -11.49 -3.79
CA SER A 201 -12.25 -12.61 -4.73
C SER A 201 -12.41 -12.10 -6.15
N TYR A 202 -11.69 -12.71 -7.10
CA TYR A 202 -11.69 -12.34 -8.51
C TYR A 202 -11.95 -13.59 -9.37
N PRO A 203 -13.22 -14.01 -9.51
CA PRO A 203 -13.58 -15.21 -10.27
C PRO A 203 -13.05 -15.21 -11.71
N ASP A 204 -13.08 -14.06 -12.39
CA ASP A 204 -12.60 -13.91 -13.77
C ASP A 204 -11.07 -14.12 -13.90
N LEU A 205 -10.34 -13.97 -12.79
CA LEU A 205 -8.91 -14.23 -12.71
C LEU A 205 -8.58 -15.59 -12.09
N GLY A 206 -9.59 -16.32 -11.58
CA GLY A 206 -9.42 -17.59 -10.89
C GLY A 206 -8.69 -17.49 -9.54
N VAL A 207 -8.63 -16.31 -8.94
CA VAL A 207 -7.88 -16.06 -7.70
C VAL A 207 -8.71 -15.35 -6.62
N MET A 208 -8.25 -15.46 -5.39
CA MET A 208 -8.74 -14.74 -4.22
C MET A 208 -7.57 -14.24 -3.37
N ILE A 209 -7.84 -13.29 -2.48
CA ILE A 209 -6.89 -12.79 -1.50
C ILE A 209 -7.32 -13.27 -0.13
N ASP A 210 -6.44 -14.01 0.53
CA ASP A 210 -6.66 -14.53 1.87
C ASP A 210 -5.58 -14.04 2.84
N LEU A 211 -5.97 -13.82 4.09
CA LEU A 211 -5.05 -13.70 5.21
C LEU A 211 -4.76 -15.09 5.79
N ARG A 212 -3.65 -15.72 5.37
CA ARG A 212 -3.31 -17.11 5.77
C ARG A 212 -2.21 -17.15 6.81
N ARG A 213 -2.23 -18.16 7.68
CA ARG A 213 -1.13 -18.43 8.62
C ARG A 213 0.09 -18.92 7.87
N VAL A 214 1.30 -18.50 8.29
CA VAL A 214 2.57 -18.86 7.64
C VAL A 214 2.78 -20.37 7.62
N GLU A 215 2.41 -21.07 8.68
CA GLU A 215 2.46 -22.53 8.78
C GLU A 215 1.38 -23.26 7.95
N ALA A 216 0.43 -22.54 7.36
CA ALA A 216 -0.71 -23.10 6.63
C ALA A 216 -1.06 -22.26 5.39
N LEU A 217 -0.06 -21.91 4.58
CA LEU A 217 -0.26 -21.15 3.33
C LEU A 217 -0.97 -21.98 2.25
N GLY A 218 -0.73 -23.29 2.21
CA GLY A 218 -1.38 -24.21 1.27
C GLY A 218 -0.97 -23.93 -0.18
N ASP A 219 -1.96 -23.76 -1.04
CA ASP A 219 -1.85 -23.48 -2.48
C ASP A 219 -1.67 -21.98 -2.82
N ALA A 220 -1.42 -21.15 -1.80
CA ALA A 220 -1.18 -19.73 -2.02
C ALA A 220 0.11 -19.48 -2.82
N LEU A 221 0.08 -18.44 -3.65
CA LEU A 221 1.24 -17.93 -4.35
C LEU A 221 2.28 -17.41 -3.34
N VAL A 222 3.49 -17.96 -3.41
CA VAL A 222 4.65 -17.51 -2.64
C VAL A 222 5.71 -17.01 -3.64
N PRO A 223 5.72 -15.71 -3.97
CA PRO A 223 6.74 -15.14 -4.85
C PRO A 223 8.09 -15.05 -4.13
N ASP A 224 9.18 -14.95 -4.91
CA ASP A 224 10.56 -14.93 -4.37
C ASP A 224 10.78 -13.83 -3.32
N TRP A 225 10.17 -12.66 -3.51
CA TRP A 225 10.27 -11.54 -2.56
C TRP A 225 9.63 -11.85 -1.20
N LEU A 226 8.66 -12.78 -1.14
CA LEU A 226 8.03 -13.23 0.09
C LEU A 226 8.72 -14.47 0.67
N ALA A 227 9.21 -15.37 -0.19
CA ALA A 227 9.79 -16.66 0.19
C ALA A 227 10.87 -16.53 1.27
N GLY A 228 11.80 -15.57 1.12
CA GLY A 228 12.86 -15.31 2.10
C GLY A 228 12.31 -14.94 3.49
N ALA A 229 11.31 -14.06 3.54
CA ALA A 229 10.70 -13.61 4.79
C ALA A 229 9.89 -14.71 5.52
N LEU A 230 9.48 -15.76 4.81
CA LEU A 230 8.82 -16.93 5.41
C LEU A 230 9.83 -17.89 6.05
N GLN A 231 11.03 -18.00 5.48
CA GLN A 231 12.10 -18.89 5.97
C GLN A 231 12.72 -18.37 7.27
N ASP A 232 12.95 -17.05 7.37
CA ASP A 232 13.50 -16.37 8.55
C ASP A 232 12.65 -16.51 9.82
N GLY A 233 11.40 -16.96 9.65
CA GLY A 233 10.48 -17.23 10.74
C GLY A 233 10.55 -18.65 11.31
N SER A 234 11.29 -19.58 10.72
CA SER A 234 11.38 -20.94 11.26
C SER A 234 12.07 -20.91 12.62
N PRO A 235 11.57 -21.63 13.65
CA PRO A 235 12.31 -21.75 14.89
C PRO A 235 13.69 -22.29 14.56
N LYS A 236 14.75 -21.59 15.00
CA LYS A 236 16.06 -22.23 15.10
C LYS A 236 15.86 -23.43 16.02
N GLY A 237 16.11 -24.63 15.47
CA GLY A 237 15.94 -25.90 16.17
C GLY A 237 16.76 -25.97 17.45
#